data_AF-A0A935S0U0-F1
#
_entry.id   AF-A0A935S0U0-F1
#
_cell.length_a   1.000
_cell.length_b   1.000
_cell.length_c   1.000
_cell.angle_alpha   90.00
_cell.angle_beta   90.00
_cell.angle_gamma   90.00
#
_symmetry.space_group_name_H-M   'P 1'
#
loop_
_entity.id
_entity.type
_entity.pdbx_description
1 polymer ?
#
loop_
_entity_poly.entity_id
_entity_poly.type
_entity_poly.pdbx_seq_one_letter_code
_entity_poly.pdbx_strand_id
1 'polypeptide(L)'
;MIDLKETNKKDPIKRNVENGLDNMKGCTPFDPPSVYEEENKPKIDFDSMPEALQELMKEHKVAVEKIEAFENALVEYKTSGYVLNPSINSTLSEFFKFYDNNLLVHNEKEDKALFPILNAKLLESGEHSIGENPKTASFNLFGLATRIKDPQSRMFICDTAYDTSREFTELLRLHIYREDYTLFPLAHKLISAEEFEEISKKQKRYK
;
A
#
# COMPACT_ATOMS: atom_id res chain seq x y z
N MET A 1 21.98 7.91 13.62
CA MET A 1 21.16 7.50 14.78
C MET A 1 19.88 8.29 14.70
N ILE A 2 18.78 7.68 14.23
CA ILE A 2 17.50 8.37 14.04
C ILE A 2 16.70 8.20 15.32
N ASP A 3 16.40 9.32 16.00
CA ASP A 3 15.60 9.35 17.22
C ASP A 3 14.11 9.33 16.84
N LEU A 4 13.45 8.20 17.09
CA LEU A 4 12.03 7.94 16.79
C LEU A 4 11.08 8.87 17.58
N LYS A 5 11.57 9.63 18.56
CA LYS A 5 10.75 10.63 19.29
C LYS A 5 10.54 11.93 18.52
N GLU A 6 11.42 12.27 17.58
CA GLU A 6 11.35 13.52 16.81
C GLU A 6 10.45 13.39 15.56
N THR A 7 10.32 12.19 14.99
CA THR A 7 9.45 11.95 13.81
C THR A 7 7.96 12.12 14.12
N ASN A 8 7.54 11.96 15.38
CA ASN A 8 6.15 12.19 15.81
C ASN A 8 5.73 13.67 15.86
N LYS A 9 6.66 14.64 15.74
CA LYS A 9 6.34 16.08 15.82
C LYS A 9 6.10 16.75 14.47
N LYS A 10 6.49 16.12 13.36
CA LYS A 10 6.25 16.61 12.00
C LYS A 10 5.49 15.55 11.23
N ASP A 11 4.18 15.54 11.42
CA ASP A 11 3.27 14.78 10.57
C ASP A 11 3.27 15.41 9.16
N PRO A 12 3.86 14.74 8.14
CA PRO A 12 3.93 15.28 6.79
C PRO A 12 2.55 15.43 6.15
N ILE A 13 1.52 14.78 6.69
CA ILE A 13 0.13 14.90 6.23
C ILE A 13 -0.44 16.29 6.55
N LYS A 14 -0.04 16.90 7.67
CA LYS A 14 -0.59 18.21 8.07
C LYS A 14 -0.18 19.37 7.16
N ARG A 15 1.00 19.29 6.52
CA ARG A 15 1.51 20.39 5.67
C ARG A 15 0.73 20.53 4.36
N ASN A 16 0.09 19.47 3.87
CA ASN A 16 -0.66 19.49 2.61
C ASN A 16 -2.11 19.98 2.77
N VAL A 17 -2.62 20.08 4.01
CA VAL A 17 -3.97 20.56 4.29
C VAL A 17 -4.06 22.09 4.25
N GLU A 18 -2.96 22.80 4.52
CA GLU A 18 -2.98 24.26 4.69
C GLU A 18 -2.99 25.08 3.38
N ASN A 19 -2.67 24.48 2.22
CA ASN A 19 -2.37 25.26 1.01
C ASN A 19 -3.54 25.52 0.05
N GLY A 20 -4.75 25.00 0.29
CA GLY A 20 -5.94 25.30 -0.52
C GLY A 20 -5.85 24.88 -2.01
N LEU A 21 -6.99 24.63 -2.64
CA LEU A 21 -7.07 24.09 -4.01
C LEU A 21 -6.73 25.13 -5.10
N ASP A 22 -6.69 26.43 -4.78
CA ASP A 22 -6.62 27.51 -5.77
C ASP A 22 -5.19 27.93 -6.19
N ASN A 23 -4.14 27.48 -5.50
CA ASN A 23 -2.74 27.83 -5.80
C ASN A 23 -1.94 26.72 -6.52
N MET A 24 -2.60 25.66 -6.96
CA MET A 24 -1.99 24.49 -7.57
C MET A 24 -1.89 24.59 -9.11
N LYS A 25 -0.98 25.44 -9.62
CA LYS A 25 -0.49 25.27 -11.00
C LYS A 25 0.59 24.20 -11.01
N GLY A 26 0.23 22.99 -11.44
CA GLY A 26 1.18 21.92 -11.71
C GLY A 26 1.54 21.01 -10.54
N CYS A 27 0.89 21.18 -9.39
CA CYS A 27 0.85 20.14 -8.37
C CYS A 27 -0.59 19.68 -8.25
N THR A 28 -0.85 18.38 -8.38
CA THR A 28 -2.15 17.86 -7.96
C THR A 28 -2.05 17.53 -6.46
N PRO A 29 -3.17 17.48 -5.69
CA PRO A 29 -3.17 16.95 -4.32
C PRO A 29 -2.65 15.51 -4.19
N PHE A 30 -2.27 14.91 -5.31
CA PHE A 30 -1.87 13.54 -5.53
C PHE A 30 -0.51 13.44 -6.22
N ASP A 31 0.25 14.54 -6.32
CA ASP A 31 1.68 14.40 -6.56
C ASP A 31 2.22 13.48 -5.46
N PRO A 32 3.01 12.44 -5.80
CA PRO A 32 3.48 11.48 -4.81
C PRO A 32 4.13 12.27 -3.67
N PRO A 33 3.68 12.11 -2.42
CA PRO A 33 4.31 12.72 -1.27
C PRO A 33 5.83 12.61 -1.38
N SER A 34 6.57 13.66 -0.99
CA SER A 34 8.04 13.66 -1.00
C SER A 34 8.65 12.45 -0.26
N VAL A 35 7.86 11.77 0.58
CA VAL A 35 8.17 10.49 1.22
C VAL A 35 8.58 9.39 0.22
N TYR A 36 8.05 9.40 -1.01
CA TYR A 36 8.41 8.40 -2.03
C TYR A 36 9.73 8.69 -2.77
N GLU A 37 10.31 9.88 -2.56
CA GLU A 37 11.62 10.24 -3.14
C GLU A 37 12.73 9.33 -2.60
N GLU A 38 13.64 8.90 -3.49
CA GLU A 38 14.72 7.96 -3.14
C GLU A 38 15.62 8.47 -2.01
N GLU A 39 15.77 9.79 -1.91
CA GLU A 39 16.61 10.45 -0.90
C GLU A 39 16.10 10.25 0.53
N ASN A 40 14.79 9.98 0.69
CA ASN A 40 14.14 9.80 1.98
C ASN A 40 14.01 8.33 2.42
N LYS A 41 14.40 7.38 1.55
CA LYS A 41 14.34 5.95 1.84
C LYS A 41 15.52 5.52 2.72
N PRO A 42 15.30 4.83 3.86
CA PRO A 42 16.39 4.24 4.63
C PRO A 42 17.16 3.25 3.75
N LYS A 43 18.48 3.44 3.72
CA LYS A 43 19.40 2.60 2.94
C LYS A 43 19.58 1.27 3.66
N ILE A 44 18.80 0.28 3.29
CA ILE A 44 18.99 -1.10 3.74
C ILE A 44 19.38 -1.92 2.54
N ASP A 45 20.44 -2.69 2.72
CA ASP A 45 20.91 -3.59 1.69
C ASP A 45 19.94 -4.76 1.57
N PHE A 46 19.19 -4.79 0.47
CA PHE A 46 18.23 -5.85 0.15
C PHE A 46 18.89 -7.23 0.20
N ASP A 47 20.11 -7.34 -0.30
CA ASP A 47 20.84 -8.63 -0.37
C ASP A 47 21.26 -9.14 1.01
N SER A 48 21.35 -8.24 2.00
CA SER A 48 21.63 -8.59 3.40
C SER A 48 20.40 -9.09 4.15
N MET A 49 19.18 -8.89 3.61
CA MET A 49 17.95 -9.27 4.30
C MET A 49 17.70 -10.79 4.26
N PRO A 50 17.04 -11.35 5.28
CA PRO A 50 16.58 -12.74 5.26
C PRO A 50 15.64 -13.06 4.08
N GLU A 51 15.67 -14.30 3.58
CA GLU A 51 14.84 -14.79 2.46
C GLU A 51 13.35 -14.44 2.64
N ALA A 52 12.82 -14.61 3.86
CA ALA A 52 11.43 -14.28 4.22
C ALA A 52 11.03 -12.83 3.92
N LEU A 53 11.93 -11.86 4.16
CA LEU A 53 11.65 -10.45 3.89
C LEU A 53 11.90 -10.11 2.42
N GLN A 54 12.93 -10.71 1.81
CA GLN A 54 13.18 -10.54 0.37
C GLN A 54 12.00 -11.01 -0.47
N GLU A 55 11.34 -12.10 -0.10
CA GLU A 55 10.14 -12.59 -0.79
C GLU A 55 8.98 -11.57 -0.72
N LEU A 56 8.69 -11.04 0.48
CA LEU A 56 7.64 -10.02 0.67
C LEU A 56 7.94 -8.73 -0.12
N MET A 57 9.19 -8.26 -0.10
CA MET A 57 9.61 -7.08 -0.87
C MET A 57 9.56 -7.31 -2.40
N LYS A 58 9.83 -8.53 -2.87
CA LYS A 58 9.65 -8.88 -4.30
C LYS A 58 8.18 -8.83 -4.68
N GLU A 59 7.29 -9.31 -3.81
CA GLU A 59 5.84 -9.21 -4.00
C GLU A 59 5.38 -7.76 -4.02
N HIS A 60 5.90 -6.90 -3.13
CA HIS A 60 5.66 -5.45 -3.14
C HIS A 60 6.06 -4.79 -4.44
N LYS A 61 7.22 -5.14 -5.01
CA LYS A 61 7.64 -4.60 -6.30
C LYS A 61 6.63 -4.92 -7.40
N VAL A 62 6.14 -6.16 -7.46
CA VAL A 62 5.08 -6.55 -8.40
C VAL A 62 3.77 -5.81 -8.10
N ALA A 63 3.41 -5.64 -6.83
CA ALA A 63 2.22 -4.90 -6.42
C ALA A 63 2.27 -3.44 -6.88
N VAL A 64 3.41 -2.75 -6.72
CA VAL A 64 3.62 -1.37 -7.18
C VAL A 64 3.42 -1.26 -8.70
N GLU A 65 3.99 -2.18 -9.49
CA GLU A 65 3.79 -2.20 -10.95
C GLU A 65 2.30 -2.37 -11.32
N LYS A 66 1.56 -3.21 -10.59
CA LYS A 66 0.11 -3.40 -10.80
C LYS A 66 -0.72 -2.20 -10.36
N ILE A 67 -0.34 -1.55 -9.26
CA ILE A 67 -0.97 -0.30 -8.78
C ILE A 67 -0.77 0.81 -9.82
N GLU A 68 0.43 0.96 -10.37
CA GLU A 68 0.73 1.96 -11.41
C GLU A 68 -0.07 1.73 -12.69
N ALA A 69 -0.15 0.49 -13.16
CA ALA A 69 -0.97 0.15 -14.32
C ALA A 69 -2.45 0.46 -14.09
N PHE A 70 -2.97 0.12 -12.91
CA PHE A 70 -4.35 0.39 -12.52
C PHE A 70 -4.64 1.89 -12.43
N GLU A 71 -3.76 2.66 -11.79
CA GLU A 71 -3.89 4.12 -11.66
C GLU A 71 -3.90 4.81 -13.04
N ASN A 72 -2.99 4.43 -13.94
CA ASN A 72 -2.99 4.93 -15.31
C ASN A 72 -4.30 4.62 -16.05
N ALA A 73 -4.84 3.41 -15.87
CA ALA A 73 -6.13 3.03 -16.45
C ALA A 73 -7.30 3.81 -15.83
N LEU A 74 -7.25 4.16 -14.55
CA LEU A 74 -8.26 5.03 -13.92
C LEU A 74 -8.22 6.44 -14.50
N VAL A 75 -7.03 7.00 -14.71
CA VAL A 75 -6.87 8.33 -15.33
C VAL A 75 -7.40 8.32 -16.77
N GLU A 76 -7.08 7.28 -17.55
CA GLU A 76 -7.63 7.10 -18.91
C GLU A 76 -9.17 6.97 -18.87
N TYR A 77 -9.69 6.18 -17.93
CA TYR A 77 -11.13 6.00 -17.74
C TYR A 77 -11.84 7.31 -17.39
N LYS A 78 -11.24 8.14 -16.53
CA LYS A 78 -11.78 9.46 -16.18
C LYS A 78 -11.73 10.44 -17.34
N THR A 79 -10.58 10.54 -18.01
CA THR A 79 -10.33 11.52 -19.09
C THR A 79 -11.13 11.20 -20.36
N SER A 80 -11.45 9.93 -20.60
CA SER A 80 -12.36 9.50 -21.68
C SER A 80 -13.85 9.73 -21.39
N GLY A 81 -14.20 10.32 -20.23
CA GLY A 81 -15.59 10.52 -19.83
C GLY A 81 -16.28 9.24 -19.39
N TYR A 82 -15.53 8.32 -18.76
CA TYR A 82 -15.99 7.02 -18.29
C TYR A 82 -16.44 6.06 -19.40
N VAL A 83 -15.79 6.15 -20.55
CA VAL A 83 -15.99 5.19 -21.63
C VAL A 83 -15.10 3.99 -21.38
N LEU A 84 -15.72 2.86 -21.05
CA LEU A 84 -15.01 1.61 -20.82
C LEU A 84 -14.58 0.99 -22.15
N ASN A 85 -13.29 1.04 -22.45
CA ASN A 85 -12.70 0.35 -23.60
C ASN A 85 -12.12 -1.02 -23.18
N PRO A 86 -11.80 -1.93 -24.13
CA PRO A 86 -11.28 -3.26 -23.81
C PRO A 86 -9.97 -3.24 -23.01
N SER A 87 -9.09 -2.27 -23.25
CA SER A 87 -7.81 -2.11 -22.56
C SER A 87 -8.03 -1.77 -21.09
N ILE A 88 -8.77 -0.69 -20.82
CA ILE A 88 -9.14 -0.27 -19.46
C ILE A 88 -9.82 -1.43 -18.72
N ASN A 89 -10.80 -2.08 -19.35
CA ASN A 89 -11.51 -3.20 -18.73
C ASN A 89 -10.57 -4.36 -18.37
N SER A 90 -9.61 -4.69 -19.24
CA SER A 90 -8.61 -5.73 -18.95
C SER A 90 -7.76 -5.33 -17.76
N THR A 91 -7.21 -4.12 -17.74
CA THR A 91 -6.34 -3.63 -16.67
C THR A 91 -7.06 -3.58 -15.32
N LEU A 92 -8.27 -3.04 -15.27
CA LEU A 92 -9.08 -3.02 -14.04
C LEU A 92 -9.35 -4.46 -13.56
N SER A 93 -9.73 -5.36 -14.47
CA SER A 93 -10.00 -6.76 -14.15
C SER A 93 -8.76 -7.50 -13.66
N GLU A 94 -7.61 -7.25 -14.26
CA GLU A 94 -6.33 -7.83 -13.86
C GLU A 94 -5.90 -7.34 -12.49
N PHE A 95 -6.09 -6.06 -12.18
CA PHE A 95 -5.80 -5.51 -10.87
C PHE A 95 -6.65 -6.17 -9.78
N PHE A 96 -7.96 -6.31 -9.96
CA PHE A 96 -8.80 -6.97 -8.95
C PHE A 96 -8.50 -8.46 -8.80
N LYS A 97 -8.17 -9.16 -9.91
CA LYS A 97 -7.68 -10.54 -9.81
C LYS A 97 -6.37 -10.63 -9.04
N PHE A 98 -5.44 -9.70 -9.26
CA PHE A 98 -4.19 -9.63 -8.52
C PHE A 98 -4.43 -9.32 -7.05
N TYR A 99 -5.33 -8.38 -6.74
CA TYR A 99 -5.72 -8.08 -5.37
C TYR A 99 -6.23 -9.34 -4.65
N ASP A 100 -7.20 -10.02 -5.24
CA ASP A 100 -7.85 -11.19 -4.63
C ASP A 100 -6.89 -12.38 -4.47
N ASN A 101 -6.05 -12.66 -5.48
CA ASN A 101 -5.25 -13.88 -5.53
C ASN A 101 -3.80 -13.71 -5.05
N ASN A 102 -3.28 -12.48 -5.00
CA ASN A 102 -1.89 -12.21 -4.65
C ASN A 102 -1.78 -11.31 -3.43
N LEU A 103 -2.46 -10.16 -3.41
CA LEU A 103 -2.31 -9.22 -2.30
C LEU A 103 -2.94 -9.74 -1.01
N LEU A 104 -4.08 -10.44 -1.08
CA LEU A 104 -4.64 -11.09 0.11
C LEU A 104 -3.73 -12.20 0.65
N VAL A 105 -3.13 -13.00 -0.22
CA VAL A 105 -2.20 -14.07 0.17
C VAL A 105 -0.92 -13.47 0.78
N HIS A 106 -0.43 -12.36 0.22
CA HIS A 106 0.67 -11.59 0.79
C HIS A 106 0.34 -11.16 2.24
N ASN A 107 -0.80 -10.50 2.44
CA ASN A 107 -1.23 -10.08 3.78
C ASN A 107 -1.36 -11.26 4.74
N GLU A 108 -1.84 -12.41 4.29
CA GLU A 108 -1.90 -13.62 5.12
C GLU A 108 -0.51 -14.11 5.55
N LYS A 109 0.49 -14.04 4.67
CA LYS A 109 1.88 -14.38 5.02
C LYS A 109 2.38 -13.46 6.13
N GLU A 110 2.10 -12.17 6.05
CA GLU A 110 2.49 -11.21 7.08
C GLU A 110 1.75 -11.46 8.40
N ASP A 111 0.42 -11.47 8.35
CA ASP A 111 -0.46 -11.63 9.52
C ASP A 111 -0.26 -12.94 10.27
N LYS A 112 0.03 -14.03 9.55
CA LYS A 112 0.11 -15.38 10.13
C LYS A 112 1.54 -15.83 10.40
N ALA A 113 2.53 -15.34 9.66
CA ALA A 113 3.92 -15.76 9.84
C ALA A 113 4.79 -14.69 10.49
N LEU A 114 4.84 -13.47 9.93
CA LEU A 114 5.79 -12.43 10.32
C LEU A 114 5.34 -11.65 11.55
N PHE A 115 4.14 -11.04 11.51
CA PHE A 115 3.66 -10.13 12.55
C PHE A 115 3.51 -10.76 13.94
N PRO A 116 3.11 -12.03 14.10
CA PRO A 116 3.06 -12.63 15.43
C PRO A 116 4.42 -12.65 16.15
N ILE A 117 5.49 -12.97 15.41
CA ILE A 117 6.85 -13.02 15.96
C ILE A 117 7.38 -11.60 16.16
N LEU A 118 7.20 -10.72 15.17
CA LEU A 118 7.64 -9.34 15.25
C LEU A 118 6.98 -8.60 16.43
N ASN A 119 5.66 -8.76 16.62
CA ASN A 119 4.94 -8.14 17.71
C ASN A 119 5.49 -8.59 19.08
N ALA A 120 5.79 -9.88 19.25
CA ALA A 120 6.43 -10.37 20.47
C ALA A 120 7.78 -9.67 20.72
N LYS A 121 8.61 -9.50 19.68
CA LYS A 121 9.90 -8.79 19.80
C LYS A 121 9.75 -7.30 20.08
N LEU A 122 8.74 -6.64 19.52
CA LEU A 122 8.46 -5.21 19.78
C LEU A 122 7.99 -4.98 21.21
N LEU A 123 7.22 -5.92 21.78
CA LEU A 123 6.83 -5.90 23.18
C LEU A 123 8.06 -6.11 24.09
N GLU A 124 8.94 -7.06 23.75
CA GLU A 124 10.17 -7.34 24.50
C GLU A 124 11.19 -6.18 24.46
N SER A 125 11.32 -5.51 23.31
CA SER A 125 12.27 -4.39 23.13
C SER A 125 11.76 -3.05 23.64
N GLY A 126 10.46 -2.96 23.96
CA GLY A 126 9.80 -1.70 24.32
C GLY A 126 9.55 -0.76 23.13
N GLU A 127 9.80 -1.21 21.90
CA GLU A 127 9.57 -0.45 20.66
C GLU A 127 8.13 -0.66 20.14
N HIS A 128 7.10 -0.43 20.97
CA HIS A 128 5.68 -0.54 20.56
C HIS A 128 4.89 0.77 20.75
N SER A 129 3.89 0.97 19.89
CA SER A 129 2.95 2.10 19.99
C SER A 129 1.82 1.78 20.97
N ILE A 130 1.32 2.78 21.71
CA ILE A 130 0.25 2.63 22.71
C ILE A 130 -1.16 2.77 22.09
N GLY A 131 -1.31 2.50 20.79
CA GLY A 131 -2.55 2.75 20.05
C GLY A 131 -3.53 1.58 20.07
N GLU A 132 -4.80 1.83 20.41
CA GLU A 132 -5.88 0.86 20.29
C GLU A 132 -6.32 0.67 18.81
N ASN A 133 -6.26 -0.57 18.33
CA ASN A 133 -6.92 -1.17 17.15
C ASN A 133 -6.07 -1.38 15.86
N PRO A 134 -6.06 -2.60 15.28
CA PRO A 134 -5.67 -2.83 13.90
C PRO A 134 -6.82 -2.49 12.94
N LYS A 135 -6.52 -1.79 11.83
CA LYS A 135 -7.46 -1.57 10.72
C LYS A 135 -7.01 -2.36 9.50
N THR A 136 -7.83 -3.31 9.07
CA THR A 136 -7.71 -4.00 7.77
C THR A 136 -8.83 -3.46 6.87
N ALA A 137 -8.54 -3.07 5.63
CA ALA A 137 -9.51 -2.47 4.72
C ALA A 137 -9.84 -3.39 3.53
N SER A 138 -11.13 -3.55 3.24
CA SER A 138 -11.70 -4.21 2.05
C SER A 138 -12.69 -3.26 1.40
N PHE A 139 -12.74 -3.09 0.07
CA PHE A 139 -13.95 -2.65 -0.65
C PHE A 139 -13.88 -2.82 -2.19
N ASN A 140 -15.01 -3.19 -2.83
CA ASN A 140 -15.17 -3.27 -4.29
C ASN A 140 -16.42 -2.48 -4.77
N LEU A 141 -16.23 -1.19 -5.07
CA LEU A 141 -17.28 -0.25 -5.52
C LEU A 141 -17.54 -0.30 -7.04
N PHE A 142 -16.58 -0.75 -7.86
CA PHE A 142 -16.72 -0.76 -9.32
C PHE A 142 -17.81 -1.70 -9.85
N GLY A 143 -18.08 -2.79 -9.12
CA GLY A 143 -19.14 -3.73 -9.48
C GLY A 143 -20.55 -3.11 -9.48
N LEU A 144 -20.78 -2.02 -8.72
CA LEU A 144 -22.07 -1.35 -8.62
C LEU A 144 -22.33 -0.39 -9.80
N ALA A 145 -21.30 0.25 -10.34
CA ALA A 145 -21.42 1.27 -11.39
C ALA A 145 -22.01 0.72 -12.70
N THR A 146 -21.74 -0.55 -13.02
CA THR A 146 -22.15 -1.18 -14.30
C THR A 146 -23.66 -1.47 -14.40
N ARG A 147 -24.43 -1.33 -13.32
CA ARG A 147 -25.84 -1.77 -13.24
C ARG A 147 -26.86 -0.64 -13.28
N ILE A 148 -26.43 0.62 -13.34
CA ILE A 148 -27.30 1.79 -13.18
C ILE A 148 -27.64 2.42 -14.54
N LYS A 149 -28.96 2.59 -14.76
CA LYS A 149 -29.53 3.00 -16.06
C LYS A 149 -29.59 4.52 -16.23
N ASP A 150 -29.67 5.28 -15.14
CA ASP A 150 -29.74 6.75 -15.17
C ASP A 150 -28.34 7.37 -15.44
N PRO A 151 -28.17 8.19 -16.49
CA PRO A 151 -26.86 8.73 -16.86
C PRO A 151 -26.23 9.69 -15.83
N GLN A 152 -27.03 10.51 -15.12
CA GLN A 152 -26.50 11.45 -14.12
C GLN A 152 -26.04 10.70 -12.86
N SER A 153 -26.84 9.74 -12.41
CA SER A 153 -26.49 8.84 -11.31
C SER A 153 -25.27 7.98 -11.65
N ARG A 154 -25.16 7.54 -12.92
CA ARG A 154 -23.99 6.80 -13.39
C ARG A 154 -22.72 7.65 -13.36
N MET A 155 -22.78 8.90 -13.81
CA MET A 155 -21.65 9.83 -13.75
C MET A 155 -21.17 10.03 -12.31
N PHE A 156 -22.09 10.34 -11.39
CA PHE A 156 -21.77 10.53 -9.97
C PHE A 156 -21.13 9.27 -9.32
N ILE A 157 -21.58 8.09 -9.70
CA ILE A 157 -21.03 6.83 -9.19
C ILE A 157 -19.67 6.53 -9.80
N CYS A 158 -19.44 6.85 -11.08
CA CYS A 158 -18.12 6.74 -11.69
C CYS A 158 -17.13 7.75 -11.09
N ASP A 159 -17.57 8.96 -10.74
CA ASP A 159 -16.79 9.93 -9.96
C ASP A 159 -16.39 9.36 -8.59
N THR A 160 -17.39 8.93 -7.81
CA THR A 160 -17.14 8.32 -6.49
C THR A 160 -16.20 7.12 -6.58
N ALA A 161 -16.42 6.22 -7.55
CA ALA A 161 -15.60 5.03 -7.74
C ALA A 161 -14.16 5.39 -8.14
N TYR A 162 -13.98 6.40 -8.99
CA TYR A 162 -12.65 6.91 -9.35
C TYR A 162 -11.92 7.45 -8.12
N ASP A 163 -12.55 8.34 -7.35
CA ASP A 163 -11.93 8.96 -6.18
C ASP A 163 -11.59 7.93 -5.10
N THR A 164 -12.52 7.04 -4.76
CA THR A 164 -12.25 5.96 -3.78
C THR A 164 -11.11 5.06 -4.22
N SER A 165 -10.96 4.83 -5.53
CA SER A 165 -9.93 3.93 -6.03
C SER A 165 -8.56 4.56 -6.03
N ARG A 166 -8.48 5.87 -6.21
CA ARG A 166 -7.24 6.63 -6.04
C ARG A 166 -6.81 6.70 -4.58
N GLU A 167 -7.76 6.93 -3.68
CA GLU A 167 -7.48 6.84 -2.24
C GLU A 167 -6.96 5.43 -1.88
N PHE A 168 -7.59 4.39 -2.42
CA PHE A 168 -7.18 3.02 -2.20
C PHE A 168 -5.76 2.72 -2.71
N THR A 169 -5.41 3.14 -3.93
CA THR A 169 -4.05 2.95 -4.45
C THR A 169 -3.00 3.66 -3.61
N GLU A 170 -3.29 4.86 -3.12
CA GLU A 170 -2.38 5.60 -2.23
C GLU A 170 -2.20 4.92 -0.87
N LEU A 171 -3.28 4.37 -0.31
CA LEU A 171 -3.20 3.59 0.94
C LEU A 171 -2.33 2.35 0.76
N LEU A 172 -2.44 1.65 -0.38
CA LEU A 172 -1.59 0.50 -0.69
C LEU A 172 -0.11 0.90 -0.82
N ARG A 173 0.20 1.99 -1.55
CA ARG A 173 1.58 2.49 -1.67
C ARG A 173 2.16 2.88 -0.30
N LEU A 174 1.36 3.52 0.55
CA LEU A 174 1.78 3.94 1.88
C LEU A 174 2.05 2.74 2.80
N HIS A 175 1.20 1.71 2.71
CA HIS A 175 1.39 0.44 3.43
C HIS A 175 2.71 -0.23 3.03
N ILE A 176 2.90 -0.47 1.72
CA ILE A 176 4.15 -1.04 1.16
C ILE A 176 5.37 -0.22 1.60
N TYR A 177 5.29 1.11 1.52
CA TYR A 177 6.38 1.98 1.94
C TYR A 177 6.71 1.81 3.44
N ARG A 178 5.69 1.77 4.30
CA ARG A 178 5.90 1.60 5.74
C ARG A 178 6.52 0.25 6.06
N GLU A 179 6.11 -0.81 5.37
CA GLU A 179 6.72 -2.11 5.55
C GLU A 179 8.18 -2.15 5.09
N ASP A 180 8.43 -1.82 3.82
CA ASP A 180 9.76 -1.91 3.22
C ASP A 180 10.79 -1.05 3.95
N TYR A 181 10.40 0.14 4.38
CA TYR A 181 11.32 1.15 4.88
C TYR A 181 11.24 1.36 6.39
N THR A 182 10.25 0.80 7.09
CA THR A 182 10.19 0.90 8.55
C THR A 182 10.09 -0.47 9.22
N LEU A 183 9.11 -1.29 8.83
CA LEU A 183 8.79 -2.51 9.55
C LEU A 183 9.79 -3.64 9.29
N PHE A 184 10.12 -3.91 8.02
CA PHE A 184 11.09 -4.93 7.63
C PHE A 184 12.52 -4.64 8.10
N PRO A 185 13.03 -3.40 8.02
CA PRO A 185 14.22 -2.97 8.75
C PRO A 185 14.24 -3.38 10.21
N LEU A 186 13.12 -3.14 10.89
CA LEU A 186 13.00 -3.37 12.31
C LEU A 186 12.91 -4.87 12.62
N ALA A 187 12.19 -5.61 11.80
CA ALA A 187 12.15 -7.07 11.84
C ALA A 187 13.55 -7.65 11.66
N HIS A 188 14.32 -7.18 10.67
CA HIS A 188 15.69 -7.63 10.44
C HIS A 188 16.59 -7.37 11.66
N LYS A 189 16.41 -6.24 12.35
CA LYS A 189 17.16 -5.89 13.56
C LYS A 189 16.78 -6.76 14.78
N LEU A 190 15.51 -7.13 14.93
CA LEU A 190 14.98 -7.71 16.16
C LEU A 190 14.78 -9.23 16.13
N ILE A 191 14.55 -9.81 14.95
CA ILE A 191 14.25 -11.23 14.78
C ILE A 191 15.55 -11.98 14.48
N SER A 192 15.75 -13.11 15.15
CA SER A 192 16.93 -13.96 14.95
C SER A 192 16.86 -14.75 13.64
N ALA A 193 18.02 -15.23 13.16
CA ALA A 193 18.09 -16.05 11.96
C ALA A 193 17.24 -17.34 12.07
N GLU A 194 17.23 -17.99 13.24
CA GLU A 194 16.43 -19.19 13.50
C GLU A 194 14.92 -18.90 13.40
N GLU A 195 14.47 -17.77 13.97
CA GLU A 195 13.08 -17.34 13.87
C GLU A 195 12.70 -16.96 12.42
N PHE A 196 13.62 -16.39 11.64
CA PHE A 196 13.39 -16.13 10.22
C PHE A 196 13.26 -17.41 9.38
N GLU A 197 13.96 -18.49 9.73
CA GLU A 197 13.74 -19.79 9.11
C GLU A 197 12.33 -20.33 9.41
N GLU A 198 11.82 -20.13 10.63
CA GLU A 198 10.45 -20.50 10.99
C GLU A 198 9.41 -19.67 10.22
N ILE A 199 9.63 -18.36 10.08
CA ILE A 199 8.79 -17.48 9.27
C ILE A 199 8.77 -17.97 7.82
N SER A 200 9.94 -18.23 7.23
CA SER A 200 10.06 -18.73 5.86
C SER A 200 9.27 -20.04 5.66
N LYS A 201 9.37 -20.98 6.62
CA LYS A 201 8.62 -22.24 6.60
C LYS A 201 7.10 -22.02 6.69
N LYS A 202 6.65 -21.03 7.47
CA LYS A 202 5.22 -20.68 7.59
C LYS A 202 4.71 -19.99 6.34
N GLN A 203 5.44 -19.01 5.79
CA GLN A 203 5.08 -18.29 4.56
C GLN A 203 4.89 -19.25 3.38
N LYS A 204 5.76 -20.27 3.23
CA LYS A 204 5.67 -21.29 2.17
C LYS A 204 4.38 -22.13 2.22
N ARG A 205 3.59 -22.08 3.30
CA ARG A 205 2.28 -22.74 3.43
C ARG A 205 1.15 -21.95 2.76
N TYR A 206 1.36 -20.66 2.49
CA TYR A 206 0.41 -19.78 1.84
C TYR A 206 0.88 -19.57 0.39
N LYS A 207 0.08 -20.02 -0.57
CA LYS A 207 0.36 -19.96 -2.01
C LYS A 207 -0.85 -19.45 -2.77
#